data_AF-A0A8X6PHP9-F1
#
_entry.id   AF-A0A8X6PHP9-F1
#
_cell.length_a   1.000
_cell.length_b   1.000
_cell.length_c   1.000
_cell.angle_alpha   90.00
_cell.angle_beta   90.00
_cell.angle_gamma   90.00
#
_symmetry.space_group_name_H-M   'P 1'
#
loop_
_entity.id
_entity.type
_entity.pdbx_description
1 polymer ?
#
loop_
_entity_poly.entity_id
_entity_poly.type
_entity_poly.pdbx_seq_one_letter_code
_entity_poly.pdbx_strand_id
1 'polypeptide(L)'
;MGKYRKGNFSSIHWIIIKTGVYKSYGGSTKCLWDKDTGISILPATMSLKDFCTISRYIRLYNKPTHPERRSVDKLAVVRNIWKKWVEILPKLYHSNDDVAVDDQ
;
A
#
# COMPACT_ATOMS: atom_id res chain seq x y z
N MET A 1 17.36 3.18 16.06
CA MET A 1 16.00 3.42 15.52
C MET A 1 16.18 3.97 14.11
N GLY A 2 16.00 3.12 13.09
CA GLY A 2 16.64 3.24 11.77
C GLY A 2 16.10 4.34 10.85
N LYS A 3 17.02 4.92 10.07
CA LYS A 3 16.88 6.05 9.14
C LYS A 3 15.98 5.73 7.93
N TYR A 4 14.67 5.72 8.09
CA TYR A 4 13.75 5.69 6.94
C TYR A 4 13.33 7.12 6.58
N ARG A 5 14.05 7.74 5.64
CA ARG A 5 13.76 9.08 5.09
C ARG A 5 12.54 9.04 4.17
N LYS A 6 11.88 10.19 3.97
CA LYS A 6 10.71 10.37 3.06
C LYS A 6 10.89 9.70 1.68
N GLY A 7 12.10 9.66 1.11
CA GLY A 7 12.38 9.01 -0.19
C GLY A 7 12.10 7.51 -0.24
N ASN A 8 12.16 6.81 0.90
CA ASN A 8 11.92 5.37 0.97
C ASN A 8 10.43 5.04 0.81
N PHE A 9 9.54 5.95 1.25
CA PHE A 9 8.10 5.74 1.12
C PHE A 9 7.62 5.93 -0.33
N SER A 10 8.12 6.95 -1.02
CA SER A 10 7.86 7.16 -2.46
C SER A 10 8.30 5.95 -3.30
N SER A 11 9.43 5.35 -2.94
CA SER A 11 9.99 4.19 -3.65
C SER A 11 9.12 2.93 -3.50
N ILE A 12 8.49 2.70 -2.35
CA ILE A 12 7.57 1.57 -2.16
C ILE A 12 6.28 1.78 -2.91
N HIS A 13 5.73 2.99 -2.88
CA HIS A 13 4.51 3.31 -3.62
C HIS A 13 4.70 3.04 -5.13
N TRP A 14 5.85 3.47 -5.68
CA TRP A 14 6.24 3.17 -7.06
C TRP A 14 6.28 1.66 -7.35
N ILE A 15 6.90 0.88 -6.47
CA ILE A 15 7.01 -0.58 -6.63
C ILE A 15 5.64 -1.24 -6.65
N ILE A 16 4.73 -0.86 -5.74
CA ILE A 16 3.38 -1.42 -5.67
C ILE A 16 2.59 -1.12 -6.96
N ILE A 17 2.71 0.10 -7.49
CA ILE A 17 2.08 0.45 -8.77
C ILE A 17 2.65 -0.41 -9.90
N LYS A 18 3.97 -0.55 -9.96
CA LYS A 18 4.62 -1.34 -11.03
C LYS A 18 4.26 -2.81 -10.97
N THR A 19 4.26 -3.44 -9.80
CA THR A 19 3.88 -4.86 -9.69
C THR A 19 2.42 -5.10 -10.09
N GLY A 20 1.53 -4.14 -9.86
CA GLY A 20 0.16 -4.14 -10.38
C GLY A 20 0.11 -4.12 -11.91
N VAL A 21 0.89 -3.24 -12.55
CA VAL A 21 0.97 -3.14 -14.03
C VAL A 21 1.48 -4.45 -14.65
N TYR A 22 2.47 -5.09 -14.04
CA TYR A 22 3.01 -6.37 -14.52
C TYR A 22 2.14 -7.58 -14.15
N LYS A 23 0.94 -7.36 -13.58
CA LYS A 23 0.00 -8.41 -13.13
C LYS A 23 0.65 -9.50 -12.27
N SER A 24 1.71 -9.14 -11.55
CA SER A 24 2.55 -10.11 -10.85
C SER A 24 2.02 -10.45 -9.45
N TYR A 25 0.71 -10.34 -9.27
CA TYR A 25 0.03 -10.66 -8.03
C TYR A 25 0.18 -12.15 -7.71
N GLY A 26 0.42 -12.47 -6.43
CA GLY A 26 0.65 -13.85 -5.96
C GLY A 26 2.04 -14.41 -6.28
N GLY A 27 2.86 -13.71 -7.07
CA GLY A 27 4.25 -14.10 -7.32
C GLY A 27 5.13 -13.99 -6.07
N SER A 28 6.08 -14.91 -5.93
CA SER A 28 7.08 -14.84 -4.86
C SER A 28 7.92 -13.57 -5.00
N THR A 29 8.06 -12.80 -3.92
CA THR A 29 8.90 -11.58 -3.90
C THR A 29 10.35 -11.87 -4.29
N LYS A 30 10.84 -13.09 -4.05
CA LYS A 30 12.17 -13.52 -4.52
C LYS A 30 12.23 -13.60 -6.04
N CYS A 31 11.21 -14.16 -6.69
CA CYS A 31 11.14 -14.25 -8.15
C CYS A 31 11.01 -12.86 -8.79
N LEU A 32 10.25 -11.94 -8.18
CA LEU A 32 10.11 -10.58 -8.70
C LEU A 32 11.43 -9.79 -8.67
N TRP A 33 12.31 -10.09 -7.70
CA TRP A 33 13.63 -9.47 -7.55
C TRP A 33 14.78 -10.28 -8.15
N ASP A 34 14.46 -11.38 -8.83
CA ASP A 34 15.47 -12.20 -9.51
C ASP A 34 16.17 -11.39 -10.61
N LYS A 35 17.47 -11.62 -10.80
CA LYS A 35 18.27 -10.84 -11.76
C LYS A 35 18.01 -11.24 -13.21
N ASP A 36 17.69 -12.51 -13.44
CA ASP A 36 17.63 -13.08 -14.78
C ASP A 36 16.19 -13.17 -15.29
N THR A 37 15.26 -13.46 -14.37
CA THR A 37 13.84 -13.73 -14.68
C THR A 37 12.87 -12.74 -14.03
N GLY A 38 13.37 -11.88 -13.13
CA GLY A 38 12.56 -10.92 -12.38
C GLY A 38 12.26 -9.64 -13.15
N ILE A 39 11.63 -8.69 -12.46
CA ILE A 39 11.29 -7.40 -13.04
C ILE A 39 12.45 -6.45 -12.77
N SER A 40 13.30 -6.20 -13.76
CA SER A 40 14.56 -5.45 -13.66
C SER A 40 14.44 -4.08 -12.97
N ILE A 41 13.31 -3.39 -13.09
CA ILE A 41 13.08 -2.08 -12.44
C ILE A 41 12.97 -2.16 -10.92
N LEU A 42 12.59 -3.32 -10.36
CA LEU A 42 12.42 -3.51 -8.92
C LEU A 42 13.76 -3.50 -8.16
N PRO A 43 14.76 -4.35 -8.49
CA PRO A 43 16.07 -4.28 -7.86
C PRO A 43 16.81 -2.97 -8.16
N ALA A 44 16.52 -2.31 -9.30
CA ALA A 44 17.04 -0.98 -9.60
C ALA A 44 16.44 0.12 -8.71
N THR A 45 15.20 -0.06 -8.23
CA THR A 45 14.54 0.89 -7.33
C THR A 45 15.00 0.69 -5.88
N MET A 46 15.01 -0.55 -5.39
CA MET A 46 15.55 -0.89 -4.06
C MET A 46 15.87 -2.38 -3.93
N SER A 47 16.72 -2.71 -2.96
CA SER A 47 17.01 -4.11 -2.67
C SER A 47 15.78 -4.86 -2.14
N LEU A 48 15.70 -6.17 -2.39
CA LEU A 48 14.65 -7.04 -1.83
C LEU A 48 14.63 -6.96 -0.29
N LYS A 49 15.81 -6.88 0.33
CA LYS A 49 15.97 -6.77 1.78
C LYS A 49 15.32 -5.50 2.31
N ASP A 50 15.56 -4.36 1.67
CA ASP A 50 14.98 -3.08 2.08
C ASP A 50 13.47 -3.08 1.87
N PHE A 51 13.00 -3.57 0.72
CA PHE A 51 11.58 -3.72 0.44
C PHE A 51 10.89 -4.57 1.52
N CYS A 52 11.43 -5.74 1.85
CA CYS A 52 10.88 -6.62 2.88
C CYS A 52 10.93 -5.97 4.26
N THR A 53 12.02 -5.27 4.58
CA THR A 53 12.17 -4.61 5.88
C THR A 53 11.15 -3.50 6.04
N ILE A 54 11.08 -2.57 5.09
CA ILE A 54 10.16 -1.43 5.17
C ILE A 54 8.72 -1.91 5.11
N SER A 55 8.38 -2.88 4.25
CA SER A 55 7.01 -3.42 4.14
C SER A 55 6.47 -3.91 5.48
N ARG A 56 7.31 -4.53 6.33
CA ARG A 56 6.92 -4.96 7.69
C ARG A 56 6.65 -3.80 8.66
N TYR A 57 7.20 -2.63 8.39
CA TYR A 57 7.07 -1.45 9.24
C TYR A 57 5.99 -0.47 8.77
N ILE A 58 5.38 -0.68 7.59
CA ILE A 58 4.26 0.14 7.12
C ILE A 58 3.10 -0.01 8.11
N ARG A 59 2.63 1.13 8.64
CA ARG A 59 1.47 1.21 9.54
C ARG A 59 0.56 2.32 9.07
N LEU A 60 -0.74 2.02 9.03
CA LEU A 60 -1.78 2.95 8.58
C LEU A 60 -2.52 3.62 9.75
N TYR A 61 -2.07 3.37 10.98
CA TYR A 61 -2.65 3.86 12.22
C TYR A 61 -1.59 4.36 13.20
N ASN A 62 -2.02 5.19 14.15
CA ASN A 62 -1.20 5.65 15.27
C ASN A 62 -1.36 4.68 16.45
N LYS A 63 -0.25 4.16 16.97
CA LYS A 63 -0.21 3.20 18.09
C LYS A 63 -0.95 3.62 19.38
N PRO A 64 -0.88 4.87 19.88
CA PRO A 64 -1.39 5.17 21.23
C PRO A 64 -2.92 5.14 21.36
N THR A 65 -3.68 5.16 20.26
CA THR A 65 -5.16 5.15 20.29
C THR A 65 -5.76 3.80 19.94
N HIS A 66 -4.92 2.76 19.80
CA HIS A 66 -5.30 1.52 19.12
C HIS A 66 -5.97 0.44 19.99
N PRO A 67 -5.51 0.15 21.24
CA PRO A 67 -6.08 -0.96 22.02
C PRO A 67 -7.58 -0.82 22.30
N GLU A 68 -8.01 0.37 22.72
CA GLU A 68 -9.40 0.66 23.08
C GLU A 68 -10.33 0.76 21.87
N ARG A 69 -9.81 1.16 20.69
CA ARG A 69 -10.62 1.30 19.48
C ARG A 69 -10.87 -0.02 18.77
N ARG A 70 -9.96 -0.99 18.88
CA ARG A 70 -10.07 -2.27 18.14
C ARG A 70 -11.19 -3.16 18.65
N SER A 71 -11.55 -3.07 19.94
CA SER A 71 -12.68 -3.81 20.50
C SER A 71 -14.02 -3.36 19.93
N VAL A 72 -14.11 -2.12 19.43
CA VAL A 72 -15.34 -1.52 18.91
C VAL A 72 -15.34 -1.39 17.38
N ASP A 73 -14.19 -1.10 16.77
CA ASP A 73 -14.02 -0.93 15.31
C ASP A 73 -12.97 -1.92 14.78
N LYS A 74 -13.43 -3.00 14.14
CA LYS A 74 -12.57 -4.00 13.49
C LYS A 74 -11.65 -3.38 12.41
N LEU A 75 -12.05 -2.24 11.85
CA LEU A 75 -11.30 -1.52 10.81
C LEU A 75 -10.49 -0.33 11.36
N ALA A 76 -10.33 -0.21 12.68
CA ALA A 76 -9.60 0.90 13.31
C ALA A 76 -8.19 1.12 12.72
N VAL A 77 -7.53 0.06 12.26
CA VAL A 77 -6.19 0.09 11.64
C VAL A 77 -6.13 0.83 10.30
N VAL A 78 -7.23 0.89 9.56
CA VAL A 78 -7.33 1.55 8.24
C VAL A 78 -8.29 2.73 8.23
N ARG A 79 -9.07 2.91 9.31
CA ARG A 79 -10.18 3.86 9.42
C ARG A 79 -9.82 5.27 8.99
N ASN A 80 -8.64 5.77 9.38
CA ASN A 80 -8.22 7.13 9.07
C ASN A 80 -8.00 7.33 7.56
N ILE A 81 -7.41 6.35 6.88
CA ILE A 81 -7.17 6.43 5.45
C ILE A 81 -8.48 6.23 4.70
N TRP A 82 -9.30 5.26 5.12
CA TRP A 82 -10.63 5.03 4.55
C TRP A 82 -11.50 6.28 4.60
N LYS A 83 -11.58 6.96 5.76
CA LYS A 83 -12.33 8.21 5.91
C LYS A 83 -11.87 9.28 4.93
N LYS A 84 -10.55 9.48 4.82
CA LYS A 84 -9.98 10.44 3.85
C LYS A 84 -10.31 10.06 2.41
N TRP A 85 -10.27 8.77 2.09
CA TRP A 85 -10.56 8.29 0.74
C TRP A 85 -12.02 8.55 0.36
N VAL A 86 -12.97 8.20 1.22
CA VAL A 86 -14.42 8.48 1.03
C VAL A 86 -14.70 9.98 0.95
N GLU A 87 -13.97 10.81 1.69
CA GLU A 87 -14.13 12.27 1.64
C GLU A 87 -13.61 12.88 0.33
N ILE A 88 -12.52 12.33 -0.23
CA ILE A 88 -11.85 12.87 -1.41
C ILE A 88 -12.50 12.40 -2.71
N LEU A 89 -12.91 11.13 -2.79
CA LEU A 89 -13.37 10.53 -4.04
C LEU A 89 -14.52 11.31 -4.73
N PRO A 90 -15.61 11.69 -4.05
CA PRO A 90 -16.71 12.43 -4.68
C PRO A 90 -16.30 13.83 -5.17
N LYS A 91 -15.21 14.39 -4.62
CA LYS A 91 -14.67 15.68 -5.04
C LYS A 91 -13.84 15.57 -6.33
N LEU A 92 -13.35 14.37 -6.65
CA LEU A 92 -12.53 14.11 -7.84
C LEU A 92 -13.36 13.63 -9.03
N TYR A 93 -14.53 13.05 -8.77
CA TYR A 93 -15.40 12.53 -9.80
C TYR A 93 -16.87 12.71 -9.38
N HIS A 94 -17.63 13.44 -10.18
CA HIS A 94 -19.08 13.49 -10.05
C HIS A 94 -19.67 12.32 -10.83
N SER A 95 -20.34 11.41 -10.14
CA SER A 95 -21.18 10.41 -10.81
C SER A 95 -22.42 11.10 -11.36
N ASN A 96 -22.82 10.74 -12.58
CA ASN A 96 -24.13 11.10 -13.13
C ASN A 96 -25.24 10.29 -12.43
N ASP A 97 -26.50 10.53 -12.81
CA ASP A 97 -27.68 9.98 -12.12
C ASP A 97 -27.74 8.44 -12.11
N ASP A 98 -27.07 7.78 -13.07
CA ASP A 98 -27.02 6.32 -13.17
C ASP A 98 -25.84 5.74 -12.38
N VAL A 99 -26.06 5.49 -11.09
CA VAL A 99 -25.10 4.83 -10.20
C VAL A 99 -25.54 3.39 -9.93
N ALA A 100 -24.69 2.42 -10.29
CA ALA A 100 -24.85 1.03 -9.90
C ALA A 100 -24.10 0.76 -8.59
N VAL A 101 -24.77 0.08 -7.66
CA VAL A 101 -24.18 -0.41 -6.40
C VAL A 101 -24.18 -1.93 -6.46
N ASP A 102 -23.00 -2.52 -6.30
CA ASP A 102 -22.78 -3.97 -6.29
C ASP A 102 -21.69 -4.31 -5.24
N ASP A 103 -21.62 -5.57 -4.84
CA ASP A 103 -20.57 -6.08 -3.95
C ASP A 103 -19.28 -6.37 -4.75
N GLN A 104 -18.12 -6.02 -4.18
CA GLN A 104 -16.80 -6.21 -4.80
C GLN A 104 -16.07 -7.45 -4.25
#